data_AF-A0A8T4RSR7-F1
#
_entry.id   AF-A0A8T4RSR7-F1
#
_cell.length_a   1.000
_cell.length_b   1.000
_cell.length_c   1.000
_cell.angle_alpha   90.00
_cell.angle_beta   90.00
_cell.angle_gamma   90.00
#
_symmetry.space_group_name_H-M   'P 1'
#
loop_
_entity.id
_entity.type
_entity.pdbx_description
1 polymer ?
#
loop_
_entity_poly.entity_id
_entity_poly.type
_entity_poly.pdbx_seq_one_letter_code
_entity_poly.pdbx_strand_id
1 'polypeptide(L)'
;MKSFILIFLGLLIFLAACTTETIPTETTQNTTSEQSDQEAPAILQPNQILVCDGEHQVVEGFQCVCEQGYKVCNKQCVPESQCCTNSDCPSGICTNGACTNPCENTFCPINQVCDPNTGKCGCTTGNKYCNKQDRCIALSQCCDNADCNRAREGRRCVEITTSVNVCVNDGAFCKWVRLDTPANVALNQTGFTIKVEELYDSNLLDVTINDVLFERQAVPGTVIVGADEITFSEFKLSGGQCQEFS
;
A
#
# COMPACT_ATOMS: atom_id res chain seq x y z
N MET A 1 8.00 -30.34 -64.73
CA MET A 1 6.65 -29.84 -64.44
C MET A 1 6.82 -28.44 -63.87
N LYS A 2 6.64 -27.40 -64.70
CA LYS A 2 5.47 -26.48 -64.69
C LYS A 2 5.38 -25.73 -63.35
N SER A 3 5.91 -24.51 -63.27
CA SER A 3 5.14 -23.25 -63.48
C SER A 3 3.92 -23.16 -62.57
N PHE A 4 3.88 -22.17 -61.66
CA PHE A 4 2.86 -21.10 -61.66
C PHE A 4 2.87 -20.25 -60.37
N ILE A 5 2.76 -18.92 -60.55
CA ILE A 5 1.98 -17.96 -59.74
C ILE A 5 2.65 -17.55 -58.40
N LEU A 6 3.32 -16.40 -58.25
CA LEU A 6 2.96 -15.01 -58.63
C LEU A 6 1.68 -14.51 -57.95
N ILE A 7 1.65 -14.50 -56.61
CA ILE A 7 0.73 -13.68 -55.80
C ILE A 7 1.52 -13.09 -54.63
N PHE A 8 2.28 -12.03 -54.91
CA PHE A 8 2.84 -11.13 -53.91
C PHE A 8 2.44 -9.71 -54.31
N LEU A 9 1.13 -9.47 -54.35
CA LEU A 9 0.58 -8.15 -54.61
C LEU A 9 -0.85 -8.09 -54.05
N GLY A 10 -1.05 -7.23 -53.05
CA GLY A 10 -2.38 -6.80 -52.63
C GLY A 10 -2.78 -7.20 -51.23
N LEU A 11 -2.25 -6.51 -50.21
CA LEU A 11 -3.06 -6.06 -49.07
C LEU A 11 -2.30 -5.03 -48.23
N LEU A 12 -2.23 -3.79 -48.72
CA LEU A 12 -1.80 -2.62 -47.95
C LEU A 12 -2.57 -1.40 -48.46
N ILE A 13 -3.82 -1.24 -48.01
CA ILE A 13 -4.57 0.01 -48.11
C ILE A 13 -5.38 0.18 -46.82
N PHE A 14 -5.43 1.44 -46.37
CA PHE A 14 -6.17 2.05 -45.25
C PHE A 14 -5.43 2.20 -43.93
N LEU A 15 -4.66 3.28 -43.83
CA LEU A 15 -4.84 4.25 -42.75
C LEU A 15 -4.80 5.66 -43.34
N ALA A 16 -5.94 6.34 -43.20
CA ALA A 16 -6.23 7.65 -43.76
C ALA A 16 -5.44 8.76 -43.05
N ALA A 17 -5.27 9.85 -43.80
CA ALA A 17 -4.43 10.99 -43.51
C ALA A 17 -4.82 11.75 -42.24
N CYS A 18 -3.80 12.27 -41.53
CA CYS A 18 -3.95 13.39 -40.62
C CYS A 18 -4.23 14.66 -41.44
N THR A 19 -5.34 15.34 -41.16
CA THR A 19 -5.54 16.73 -41.57
C THR A 19 -5.57 17.60 -40.32
N THR A 20 -4.57 18.46 -40.19
CA THR A 20 -4.56 19.60 -39.27
C THR A 20 -5.54 20.64 -39.78
N GLU A 21 -6.64 20.86 -39.05
CA GLU A 21 -7.50 22.02 -39.28
C GLU A 21 -6.94 23.23 -38.51
N THR A 22 -6.51 24.22 -39.28
CA THR A 22 -6.25 25.59 -38.85
C THR A 22 -7.59 26.30 -38.63
N ILE A 23 -7.81 26.80 -37.43
CA ILE A 23 -8.97 27.64 -37.08
C ILE A 23 -8.77 29.04 -37.71
N PRO A 24 -9.69 29.53 -38.55
CA PRO A 24 -9.69 30.92 -38.99
C PRO A 24 -10.38 31.81 -37.96
N THR A 25 -9.70 32.90 -37.62
CA THR A 25 -10.26 34.08 -36.97
C THR A 25 -11.23 34.76 -37.94
N GLU A 26 -12.52 34.74 -37.64
CA GLU A 26 -13.47 35.69 -38.23
C GLU A 26 -14.13 36.53 -37.13
N THR A 27 -13.88 37.83 -37.27
CA THR A 27 -14.57 38.93 -36.61
C THR A 27 -16.03 38.92 -37.05
N THR A 28 -16.98 38.87 -36.11
CA THR A 28 -18.38 39.18 -36.40
C THR A 28 -18.88 40.26 -35.44
N GLN A 29 -19.46 41.29 -36.06
CA GLN A 29 -19.94 42.52 -35.45
C GLN A 29 -21.20 42.26 -34.61
N ASN A 30 -21.33 43.06 -33.54
CA ASN A 30 -22.56 43.39 -32.83
C ASN A 30 -23.78 43.42 -33.78
N THR A 31 -24.93 42.83 -33.40
CA THR A 31 -25.99 43.51 -32.62
C THR A 31 -27.12 42.52 -32.23
N THR A 32 -27.54 42.63 -30.96
CA THR A 32 -28.90 42.42 -30.40
C THR A 32 -29.45 41.00 -30.14
N SER A 33 -29.64 40.73 -28.83
CA SER A 33 -30.71 39.97 -28.14
C SER A 33 -30.82 38.47 -28.43
N GLU A 34 -30.91 37.54 -27.47
CA GLU A 34 -31.76 37.50 -26.27
C GLU A 34 -31.19 36.52 -25.22
N GLN A 35 -31.40 36.87 -23.95
CA GLN A 35 -31.59 35.99 -22.78
C GLN A 35 -30.49 35.01 -22.34
N SER A 36 -29.69 35.50 -21.40
CA SER A 36 -28.98 34.72 -20.39
C SER A 36 -29.97 34.13 -19.39
N ASP A 37 -30.05 32.81 -19.29
CA ASP A 37 -30.57 32.12 -18.09
C ASP A 37 -29.51 32.24 -16.98
N GLN A 38 -29.36 33.46 -16.47
CA GLN A 38 -28.80 33.71 -15.15
C GLN A 38 -29.94 33.48 -14.17
N GLU A 39 -29.88 32.40 -13.41
CA GLU A 39 -30.72 32.22 -12.23
C GLU A 39 -30.43 33.38 -11.28
N ALA A 40 -31.35 34.34 -11.27
CA ALA A 40 -31.27 35.53 -10.46
C ALA A 40 -31.20 35.14 -8.97
N PRO A 41 -30.46 35.88 -8.12
CA PRO A 41 -30.59 35.70 -6.69
C PRO A 41 -32.05 35.97 -6.31
N ALA A 42 -32.70 34.98 -5.71
CA ALA A 42 -34.10 35.07 -5.33
C ALA A 42 -34.32 36.32 -4.46
N ILE A 43 -35.09 37.27 -4.96
CA ILE A 43 -35.57 38.43 -4.19
C ILE A 43 -36.68 37.90 -3.29
N LEU A 44 -36.39 37.77 -1.99
CA LEU A 44 -37.36 37.34 -0.99
C LEU A 44 -38.57 38.29 -0.98
N GLN A 45 -39.78 37.75 -1.18
CA GLN A 45 -41.03 38.51 -1.02
C GLN A 45 -41.25 38.83 0.48
N PRO A 46 -41.92 39.94 0.83
CA PRO A 46 -42.06 40.43 2.21
C PRO A 46 -42.97 39.58 3.13
N ASN A 47 -43.11 38.28 2.85
CA ASN A 47 -43.85 37.32 3.66
C ASN A 47 -43.30 35.87 3.54
N GLN A 48 -42.08 35.69 3.04
CA GLN A 48 -41.47 34.36 2.95
C GLN A 48 -40.80 33.98 4.27
N ILE A 49 -41.38 32.99 4.95
CA ILE A 49 -40.74 32.31 6.09
C ILE A 49 -39.70 31.36 5.51
N LEU A 50 -38.42 31.57 5.85
CA LEU A 50 -37.38 30.59 5.57
C LEU A 50 -37.65 29.36 6.43
N VAL A 51 -37.83 28.19 5.80
CA VAL A 51 -38.02 26.91 6.46
C VAL A 51 -36.88 26.00 6.06
N CYS A 52 -36.19 25.42 7.04
CA CYS A 52 -35.16 24.42 6.81
C CYS A 52 -35.80 23.04 6.78
N ASP A 53 -35.53 22.27 5.74
CA ASP A 53 -36.06 20.93 5.50
C ASP A 53 -35.06 19.81 5.81
N GLY A 54 -33.80 20.16 6.08
CA GLY A 54 -32.77 19.21 6.50
C GLY A 54 -32.89 18.80 7.97
N GLU A 55 -32.53 17.54 8.25
CA GLU A 55 -32.40 17.03 9.61
C GLU A 55 -31.35 17.84 10.39
N HIS A 56 -31.65 18.16 11.66
CA HIS A 56 -30.79 18.96 12.54
C HIS A 56 -30.43 20.36 12.00
N GLN A 57 -31.29 20.96 11.16
CA GLN A 57 -31.15 22.33 10.71
C GLN A 57 -32.06 23.31 11.46
N VAL A 58 -31.55 24.50 11.75
CA VAL A 58 -32.27 25.62 12.36
C VAL A 58 -32.05 26.89 11.55
N VAL A 59 -33.00 27.82 11.64
CA VAL A 59 -32.89 29.14 11.01
C VAL A 59 -32.07 30.07 11.92
N GLU A 60 -30.93 30.54 11.43
CA GLU A 60 -30.17 31.61 12.06
C GLU A 60 -30.01 32.78 11.08
N GLY A 61 -30.69 33.90 11.37
CA GLY A 61 -30.78 35.02 10.43
C GLY A 61 -31.63 34.68 9.20
N PHE A 62 -31.05 34.78 8.00
CA PHE A 62 -31.70 34.42 6.73
C PHE A 62 -31.05 33.19 6.06
N GLN A 63 -30.54 32.25 6.87
CA GLN A 63 -29.90 31.02 6.39
C GLN A 63 -30.26 29.83 7.29
N CYS A 64 -30.24 28.64 6.69
CA CYS A 64 -30.31 27.38 7.42
C CYS A 64 -28.90 26.95 7.84
N VAL A 65 -28.72 26.72 9.14
CA VAL A 65 -27.47 26.24 9.73
C VAL A 65 -27.74 24.96 10.53
N CYS A 66 -26.69 24.24 10.91
CA CYS A 66 -26.84 23.10 11.80
C CYS A 66 -27.12 23.57 13.23
N GLU A 67 -27.99 22.86 13.94
CA GLU A 67 -28.24 23.12 15.36
C GLU A 67 -26.98 22.86 16.21
N GLN A 68 -26.95 23.39 17.44
CA GLN A 68 -25.79 23.21 18.32
C GLN A 68 -25.46 21.73 18.56
N GLY A 69 -24.17 21.39 18.50
CA GLY A 69 -23.70 20.00 18.56
C GLY A 69 -23.67 19.29 17.21
N TYR A 70 -24.05 19.98 16.12
CA TYR A 70 -23.97 19.48 14.76
C TYR A 70 -23.12 20.40 13.87
N LYS A 71 -22.46 19.80 12.88
CA LYS A 71 -21.68 20.49 11.86
C LYS A 71 -22.15 20.12 10.46
N VAL A 72 -21.88 21.00 9.49
CA VAL A 72 -22.20 20.75 8.08
C VAL A 72 -21.19 19.77 7.49
N CYS A 73 -21.70 18.70 6.88
CA CYS A 73 -20.97 17.60 6.28
C CYS A 73 -21.64 17.25 4.96
N ASN A 74 -21.03 17.55 3.81
CA ASN A 74 -21.63 17.29 2.49
C ASN A 74 -23.09 17.78 2.36
N LYS A 75 -23.39 18.98 2.89
CA LYS A 75 -24.72 19.61 2.94
C LYS A 75 -25.73 18.99 3.91
N GLN A 76 -25.31 18.04 4.75
CA GLN A 76 -26.12 17.47 5.83
C GLN A 76 -25.55 17.86 7.19
N CYS A 77 -26.40 17.94 8.22
CA CYS A 77 -25.94 18.18 9.58
C CYS A 77 -25.64 16.85 10.26
N VAL A 78 -24.40 16.68 10.72
CA VAL A 78 -23.94 15.49 11.45
C VAL A 78 -23.42 15.89 12.83
N PRO A 79 -23.47 15.02 13.84
CA PRO A 79 -22.91 15.33 15.16
C PRO A 79 -21.45 15.82 15.07
N GLU A 80 -21.07 16.80 15.88
CA GLU A 80 -19.70 17.34 15.92
C GLU A 80 -18.63 16.27 16.18
N SER A 81 -19.00 15.22 16.92
CA SER A 81 -18.14 14.08 17.21
C SER A 81 -17.88 13.16 16.00
N GLN A 82 -18.70 13.25 14.95
CA GLN A 82 -18.50 12.46 13.74
C GLN A 82 -17.50 13.12 12.81
N CYS A 83 -16.71 12.33 12.10
CA CYS A 83 -15.83 12.86 11.05
C CYS A 83 -16.59 13.06 9.73
N CYS A 84 -16.16 14.02 8.93
CA CYS A 84 -16.65 14.29 7.58
C CYS A 84 -15.68 13.90 6.50
N THR A 85 -14.40 14.12 6.77
CA THR A 85 -13.28 13.81 5.88
C THR A 85 -12.14 13.28 6.73
N ASN A 86 -11.10 12.78 6.07
CA ASN A 86 -9.90 12.31 6.78
C ASN A 86 -9.21 13.43 7.58
N SER A 87 -9.41 14.71 7.25
CA SER A 87 -8.83 15.82 8.04
C SER A 87 -9.45 15.98 9.42
N ASP A 88 -10.65 15.43 9.63
CA ASP A 88 -11.31 15.46 10.94
C ASP A 88 -10.73 14.39 11.88
N CYS A 89 -9.88 13.49 11.37
CA CYS A 89 -9.27 12.43 12.13
C CYS A 89 -7.79 12.77 12.41
N PRO A 90 -7.41 13.04 13.68
CA PRO A 90 -6.01 13.28 14.05
C PRO A 90 -5.06 12.13 13.65
N SER A 91 -5.60 10.91 13.62
CA SER A 91 -4.96 9.71 13.12
C SER A 91 -5.99 8.82 12.43
N GLY A 92 -5.68 8.35 11.22
CA GLY A 92 -6.51 7.41 10.47
C GLY A 92 -7.40 8.07 9.42
N ILE A 93 -8.50 7.39 9.08
CA ILE A 93 -9.43 7.79 8.03
C ILE A 93 -10.85 7.91 8.55
N CYS A 94 -11.62 8.79 7.93
CA CYS A 94 -13.03 8.90 8.23
C CYS A 94 -13.83 7.85 7.46
N THR A 95 -14.44 6.91 8.19
CA THR A 95 -15.30 5.87 7.63
C THR A 95 -16.65 5.92 8.31
N ASN A 96 -17.71 6.22 7.56
CA ASN A 96 -19.09 6.27 8.05
C ASN A 96 -19.27 7.13 9.31
N GLY A 97 -18.64 8.32 9.35
CA GLY A 97 -18.73 9.23 10.49
C GLY A 97 -17.85 8.88 11.68
N ALA A 98 -17.06 7.81 11.62
CA ALA A 98 -16.11 7.43 12.67
C ALA A 98 -14.67 7.47 12.15
N CYS A 99 -13.75 7.96 12.99
CA CYS A 99 -12.33 7.84 12.71
C CYS A 99 -11.87 6.41 12.97
N THR A 100 -11.34 5.74 11.95
CA THR A 100 -10.77 4.40 12.04
C THR A 100 -9.28 4.46 11.76
N ASN A 101 -8.50 3.66 12.48
CA ASN A 101 -7.07 3.51 12.20
C ASN A 101 -6.87 2.29 11.31
N PRO A 102 -6.60 2.46 10.00
CA PRO A 102 -6.44 1.33 9.09
C PRO A 102 -5.14 0.54 9.35
N CYS A 103 -4.28 1.01 10.25
CA CYS A 103 -3.05 0.34 10.65
C CYS A 103 -3.15 -0.41 11.98
N GLU A 104 -4.30 -0.39 12.66
CA GLU A 104 -4.45 -0.97 14.01
C GLU A 104 -4.10 -2.46 14.08
N ASN A 105 -4.42 -3.22 13.01
CA ASN A 105 -4.13 -4.66 12.91
C ASN A 105 -3.27 -4.99 11.69
N THR A 106 -2.54 -4.00 11.17
CA THR A 106 -1.71 -4.16 9.98
C THR A 106 -0.26 -4.38 10.39
N PHE A 107 0.23 -5.60 10.16
CA PHE A 107 1.61 -5.96 10.42
C PHE A 107 2.40 -5.89 9.12
N CYS A 108 3.31 -4.92 9.04
CA CYS A 108 4.13 -4.74 7.86
C CYS A 108 5.42 -5.56 7.95
N PRO A 109 5.84 -6.23 6.85
CA PRO A 109 7.13 -6.92 6.80
C PRO A 109 8.29 -5.98 7.09
N ILE A 110 9.48 -6.53 7.35
CA ILE A 110 10.69 -5.72 7.59
C ILE A 110 10.89 -4.63 6.53
N ASN A 111 11.31 -3.45 6.98
CA ASN A 111 11.54 -2.25 6.17
C ASN A 111 10.28 -1.69 5.52
N GLN A 112 9.10 -2.04 6.05
CA GLN A 112 7.82 -1.50 5.63
C GLN A 112 7.09 -0.83 6.79
N VAL A 113 6.31 0.20 6.46
CA VAL A 113 5.43 0.91 7.39
C VAL A 113 4.04 1.00 6.79
N CYS A 114 3.02 0.90 7.66
CA CYS A 114 1.64 1.05 7.24
C CYS A 114 1.33 2.52 6.96
N ASP A 115 0.78 2.80 5.79
CA ASP A 115 0.26 4.13 5.45
C ASP A 115 -1.10 4.34 6.16
N PRO A 116 -1.21 5.32 7.08
CA PRO A 116 -2.43 5.55 7.87
C PRO A 116 -3.62 6.03 7.03
N ASN A 117 -3.42 6.39 5.76
CA ASN A 117 -4.50 6.78 4.85
C ASN A 117 -5.05 5.61 4.03
N THR A 118 -4.25 4.57 3.81
CA THR A 118 -4.61 3.46 2.91
C THR A 118 -4.65 2.10 3.61
N GLY A 119 -4.04 1.97 4.79
CA GLY A 119 -3.86 0.70 5.49
C GLY A 119 -2.87 -0.24 4.83
N LYS A 120 -2.15 0.21 3.78
CA LYS A 120 -1.22 -0.62 3.03
C LYS A 120 0.20 -0.43 3.53
N CYS A 121 0.97 -1.51 3.52
CA CYS A 121 2.39 -1.46 3.81
C CYS A 121 3.16 -0.92 2.60
N GLY A 122 4.06 0.03 2.85
CA GLY A 122 4.99 0.58 1.87
C GLY A 122 6.39 0.66 2.46
N CYS A 123 7.41 0.77 1.60
CA CYS A 123 8.79 0.85 2.07
C CYS A 123 9.02 2.08 2.96
N THR A 124 9.73 1.89 4.07
CA THR A 124 10.16 3.00 4.93
C THR A 124 11.13 3.92 4.20
N THR A 125 11.28 5.16 4.68
CA THR A 125 12.23 6.13 4.11
C THR A 125 13.65 5.55 4.06
N GLY A 126 14.31 5.71 2.91
CA GLY A 126 15.66 5.14 2.67
C GLY A 126 15.65 3.74 2.06
N ASN A 127 14.46 3.17 1.83
CA ASN A 127 14.26 1.88 1.15
C ASN A 127 13.51 2.06 -0.18
N LYS A 128 13.63 1.05 -1.05
CA LYS A 128 12.92 0.91 -2.33
C LYS A 128 12.34 -0.50 -2.44
N TYR A 129 11.23 -0.64 -3.16
CA TYR A 129 10.67 -1.97 -3.42
C TYR A 129 11.47 -2.66 -4.52
N CYS A 130 11.97 -3.86 -4.25
CA CYS A 130 12.65 -4.71 -5.21
C CYS A 130 11.70 -5.81 -5.67
N ASN A 131 11.11 -5.65 -6.86
CA ASN A 131 10.19 -6.63 -7.44
C ASN A 131 10.83 -8.02 -7.65
N LYS A 132 12.16 -8.08 -7.82
CA LYS A 132 12.88 -9.35 -8.04
C LYS A 132 13.05 -10.18 -6.77
N GLN A 133 13.16 -9.50 -5.63
CA GLN A 133 13.29 -10.12 -4.30
C GLN A 133 12.01 -10.00 -3.46
N ASP A 134 10.94 -9.49 -4.09
CA ASP A 134 9.61 -9.24 -3.50
C ASP A 134 9.63 -8.56 -2.12
N ARG A 135 10.48 -7.53 -1.96
CA ARG A 135 10.68 -6.88 -0.66
C ARG A 135 11.24 -5.47 -0.72
N CYS A 136 11.12 -4.76 0.39
CA CYS A 136 11.78 -3.48 0.59
C CYS A 136 13.25 -3.66 0.98
N ILE A 137 14.13 -3.05 0.19
CA ILE A 137 15.58 -3.08 0.35
C ILE A 137 16.13 -1.66 0.47
N ALA A 138 17.28 -1.49 1.12
CA ALA A 138 17.90 -0.16 1.23
C ALA A 138 18.25 0.37 -0.16
N LEU A 139 18.20 1.70 -0.34
CA LEU A 139 18.51 2.34 -1.62
C LEU A 139 19.90 1.93 -2.16
N SER A 140 20.87 1.71 -1.27
CA SER A 140 22.24 1.28 -1.56
C SER A 140 22.39 -0.20 -1.90
N GLN A 141 21.36 -1.03 -1.67
CA GLN A 141 21.41 -2.46 -1.93
C GLN A 141 21.03 -2.78 -3.39
N CYS A 142 21.60 -3.87 -3.93
CA CYS A 142 21.26 -4.38 -5.25
C CYS A 142 19.94 -5.17 -5.20
N CYS A 143 19.06 -4.92 -6.18
CA CYS A 143 17.83 -5.68 -6.38
C CYS A 143 18.09 -6.89 -7.27
N ASP A 144 18.92 -6.73 -8.31
CA ASP A 144 19.31 -7.78 -9.22
C ASP A 144 20.72 -7.55 -9.81
N ASN A 145 21.14 -8.41 -10.74
CA ASN A 145 22.46 -8.31 -11.37
C ASN A 145 22.64 -7.04 -12.23
N ALA A 146 21.57 -6.42 -12.72
CA ALA A 146 21.68 -5.21 -13.53
C ALA A 146 22.16 -4.02 -12.68
N ASP A 147 21.77 -3.98 -11.41
CA ASP A 147 22.28 -2.97 -10.47
C ASP A 147 23.80 -3.08 -10.24
N CYS A 148 24.37 -4.28 -10.39
CA CYS A 148 25.79 -4.54 -10.20
C CYS A 148 26.64 -4.28 -11.45
N ASN A 149 26.12 -4.66 -12.62
CA ASN A 149 26.84 -4.51 -13.88
C ASN A 149 26.98 -3.04 -14.33
N ARG A 150 26.12 -2.13 -13.84
CA ARG A 150 26.29 -0.68 -14.04
C ARG A 150 27.59 -0.15 -13.42
N ALA A 151 28.08 -0.79 -12.36
CA ALA A 151 29.26 -0.33 -11.63
C ALA A 151 30.55 -0.94 -12.18
N ARG A 152 30.56 -2.25 -12.44
CA ARG A 152 31.66 -3.02 -13.08
C ARG A 152 31.10 -4.34 -13.62
N GLU A 153 31.54 -4.74 -14.81
CA GLU A 153 31.19 -6.04 -15.39
C GLU A 153 31.67 -7.21 -14.51
N GLY A 154 30.90 -8.31 -14.49
CA GLY A 154 31.27 -9.54 -13.78
C GLY A 154 30.82 -9.61 -12.31
N ARG A 155 30.15 -8.57 -11.79
CA ARG A 155 29.58 -8.57 -10.44
C ARG A 155 28.15 -9.08 -10.45
N ARG A 156 27.81 -9.98 -9.53
CA ARG A 156 26.44 -10.45 -9.33
C ARG A 156 25.88 -9.92 -8.01
N CYS A 157 24.58 -9.68 -7.98
CA CYS A 157 23.90 -9.31 -6.76
C CYS A 157 23.81 -10.54 -5.86
N VAL A 158 24.25 -10.37 -4.61
CA VAL A 158 23.92 -11.32 -3.55
C VAL A 158 22.61 -10.86 -2.95
N GLU A 159 21.53 -11.61 -3.20
CA GLU A 159 20.18 -11.27 -2.73
C GLU A 159 20.12 -11.19 -1.19
N ILE A 160 19.18 -10.38 -0.69
CA ILE A 160 19.00 -10.23 0.75
C ILE A 160 18.28 -11.45 1.30
N THR A 161 18.95 -12.12 2.21
CA THR A 161 18.39 -13.19 3.03
C THR A 161 18.07 -12.65 4.42
N THR A 162 16.90 -13.03 4.93
CA THR A 162 16.54 -12.84 6.33
C THR A 162 16.73 -14.16 7.05
N SER A 163 17.30 -14.13 8.25
CA SER A 163 17.44 -15.33 9.08
C SER A 163 17.12 -15.01 10.52
N VAL A 164 16.45 -15.93 11.20
CA VAL A 164 16.14 -15.87 12.63
C VAL A 164 17.01 -16.90 13.34
N ASN A 165 17.59 -16.55 14.47
CA ASN A 165 18.28 -17.49 15.33
C ASN A 165 17.25 -18.20 16.21
N VAL A 166 17.09 -19.49 15.96
CA VAL A 166 16.14 -20.35 16.65
C VAL A 166 16.90 -21.29 17.54
N CYS A 167 16.56 -21.33 18.82
CA CYS A 167 17.16 -22.26 19.78
C CYS A 167 16.12 -23.19 20.40
N VAL A 168 16.58 -24.35 20.83
CA VAL A 168 15.77 -25.37 21.50
C VAL A 168 16.31 -25.59 22.91
N ASN A 169 15.41 -25.71 23.89
CA ASN A 169 15.66 -25.97 25.31
C ASN A 169 16.67 -24.99 25.93
N ASP A 170 16.23 -23.73 26.08
CA ASP A 170 16.99 -22.64 26.73
C ASP A 170 18.40 -22.44 26.12
N GLY A 171 18.47 -22.39 24.79
CA GLY A 171 19.74 -22.14 24.10
C GLY A 171 20.67 -23.35 23.97
N ALA A 172 20.27 -24.55 24.40
CA ALA A 172 21.11 -25.75 24.33
C ALA A 172 21.57 -26.08 22.90
N PHE A 173 20.73 -25.81 21.90
CA PHE A 173 21.12 -25.85 20.50
C PHE A 173 20.47 -24.71 19.72
N CYS A 174 21.26 -23.93 19.00
CA CYS A 174 20.80 -22.80 18.20
C CYS A 174 21.17 -22.96 16.73
N LYS A 175 20.26 -22.58 15.83
CA LYS A 175 20.46 -22.60 14.39
C LYS A 175 19.84 -21.37 13.74
N TRP A 176 20.56 -20.81 12.76
CA TRP A 176 20.00 -19.77 11.88
C TRP A 176 19.07 -20.41 10.87
N VAL A 177 17.79 -20.08 10.96
CA VAL A 177 16.74 -20.51 10.03
C VAL A 177 16.47 -19.37 9.06
N ARG A 178 16.59 -19.63 7.76
CA ARG A 178 16.32 -18.63 6.73
C ARG A 178 14.82 -18.52 6.49
N LEU A 179 14.36 -17.30 6.24
CA LEU A 179 12.99 -17.03 5.80
C LEU A 179 12.64 -17.91 4.59
N ASP A 180 11.43 -18.44 4.57
CA ASP A 180 10.87 -19.33 3.53
C ASP A 180 11.61 -20.66 3.31
N THR A 181 12.67 -20.94 4.07
CA THR A 181 13.46 -22.16 3.92
C THR A 181 13.32 -23.02 5.16
N PRO A 182 12.60 -24.16 5.10
CA PRO A 182 12.52 -25.09 6.20
C PRO A 182 13.90 -25.54 6.67
N ALA A 183 14.10 -25.56 7.98
CA ALA A 183 15.29 -26.07 8.60
C ALA A 183 14.91 -27.12 9.63
N ASN A 184 15.60 -28.26 9.56
CA ASN A 184 15.54 -29.24 10.63
C ASN A 184 16.48 -28.80 11.77
N VAL A 185 15.91 -28.73 12.96
CA VAL A 185 16.57 -28.42 14.24
C VAL A 185 16.33 -29.63 15.12
N ALA A 186 17.37 -30.35 15.49
CA ALA A 186 17.24 -31.55 16.30
C ALA A 186 18.14 -31.47 17.51
N LEU A 187 17.60 -31.83 18.67
CA LEU A 187 18.35 -32.00 19.90
C LEU A 187 18.04 -33.40 20.44
N ASN A 188 19.07 -34.23 20.57
CA ASN A 188 18.95 -35.64 20.95
C ASN A 188 18.03 -36.44 20.01
N GLN A 189 16.86 -36.88 20.50
CA GLN A 189 15.88 -37.69 19.76
C GLN A 189 14.67 -36.88 19.27
N THR A 190 14.56 -35.60 19.65
CA THR A 190 13.46 -34.73 19.23
C THR A 190 13.93 -33.86 18.06
N GLY A 191 13.23 -33.99 16.93
CA GLY A 191 13.45 -33.19 15.73
C GLY A 191 12.30 -32.24 15.49
N PHE A 192 12.63 -30.99 15.16
CA PHE A 192 11.69 -29.95 14.75
C PHE A 192 11.98 -29.55 13.32
N THR A 193 10.97 -29.56 12.47
CA THR A 193 11.01 -28.89 11.18
C THR A 193 10.45 -27.48 11.38
N ILE A 194 11.32 -26.48 11.25
CA ILE A 194 11.00 -25.08 11.51
C ILE A 194 11.11 -24.30 10.20
N LYS A 195 10.03 -23.61 9.83
CA LYS A 195 10.01 -22.67 8.70
C LYS A 195 9.58 -21.31 9.22
N VAL A 196 10.44 -20.30 9.08
CA VAL A 196 10.05 -18.91 9.31
C VAL A 196 9.30 -18.46 8.06
N GLU A 197 8.03 -18.09 8.23
CA GLU A 197 7.13 -17.72 7.13
C GLU A 197 7.25 -16.22 6.83
N GLU A 198 7.20 -15.38 7.86
CA GLU A 198 7.25 -13.92 7.71
C GLU A 198 7.95 -13.30 8.92
N LEU A 199 8.60 -12.15 8.73
CA LEU A 199 9.18 -11.35 9.80
C LEU A 199 8.74 -9.89 9.63
N TYR A 200 8.16 -9.35 10.69
CA TYR A 200 7.55 -8.04 10.72
C TYR A 200 8.47 -6.99 11.33
N ASP A 201 8.32 -5.73 10.94
CA ASP A 201 9.12 -4.60 11.44
C ASP A 201 8.94 -4.37 12.95
N SER A 202 7.84 -4.87 13.53
CA SER A 202 7.55 -4.82 14.97
C SER A 202 8.23 -5.92 15.81
N ASN A 203 9.28 -6.57 15.28
CA ASN A 203 9.96 -7.70 15.92
C ASN A 203 9.01 -8.87 16.24
N LEU A 204 8.05 -9.10 15.35
CA LEU A 204 7.15 -10.25 15.39
C LEU A 204 7.48 -11.16 14.21
N LEU A 205 7.25 -12.46 14.34
CA LEU A 205 7.41 -13.41 13.24
C LEU A 205 6.24 -14.38 13.17
N ASP A 206 6.08 -14.96 11.99
CA ASP A 206 5.29 -16.17 11.79
C ASP A 206 6.21 -17.34 11.57
N VAL A 207 5.91 -18.45 12.24
CA VAL A 207 6.72 -19.65 12.15
C VAL A 207 5.86 -20.89 12.14
N THR A 208 6.15 -21.78 11.22
CA THR A 208 5.61 -23.13 11.20
C THR A 208 6.60 -24.06 11.88
N ILE A 209 6.14 -24.79 12.90
CA ILE A 209 6.93 -25.80 13.62
C ILE A 209 6.17 -27.12 13.55
N ASN A 210 6.77 -28.13 12.91
CA ASN A 210 6.14 -29.45 12.70
C ASN A 210 4.71 -29.32 12.13
N ASP A 211 4.56 -28.51 11.08
CA ASP A 211 3.31 -28.23 10.38
C ASP A 211 2.25 -27.44 11.18
N VAL A 212 2.59 -26.92 12.36
CA VAL A 212 1.74 -26.03 13.16
C VAL A 212 2.22 -24.58 13.01
N LEU A 213 1.34 -23.70 12.56
CA LEU A 213 1.60 -22.26 12.43
C LEU A 213 1.44 -21.55 13.78
N PHE A 214 2.48 -20.83 14.19
CA PHE A 214 2.47 -19.90 15.31
C PHE A 214 2.57 -18.49 14.75
N GLU A 215 1.46 -17.76 14.87
CA GLU A 215 1.36 -16.42 14.32
C GLU A 215 1.85 -15.36 15.32
N ARG A 216 2.54 -14.34 14.82
CA ARG A 216 2.89 -13.12 15.55
C ARG A 216 3.65 -13.38 16.87
N GLN A 217 4.65 -14.27 16.80
CA GLN A 217 5.54 -14.57 17.93
C GLN A 217 6.62 -13.50 18.06
N ALA A 218 6.95 -13.10 19.28
CA ALA A 218 7.95 -12.07 19.53
C ALA A 218 9.39 -12.54 19.23
N VAL A 219 10.26 -11.59 18.88
CA VAL A 219 11.71 -11.78 18.70
C VAL A 219 12.45 -10.66 19.47
N PRO A 220 13.05 -10.94 20.65
CA PRO A 220 13.16 -12.23 21.28
C PRO A 220 11.83 -12.75 21.84
N GLY A 221 11.62 -14.06 21.84
CA GLY A 221 10.42 -14.69 22.37
C GLY A 221 10.51 -16.21 22.38
N THR A 222 9.47 -16.85 22.93
CA THR A 222 9.45 -18.29 23.18
C THR A 222 8.09 -18.88 22.85
N VAL A 223 8.10 -20.08 22.25
CA VAL A 223 6.92 -20.95 22.11
C VAL A 223 7.20 -22.32 22.71
N ILE A 224 6.16 -22.94 23.27
CA ILE A 224 6.24 -24.30 23.83
C ILE A 224 5.64 -25.28 22.83
N VAL A 225 6.41 -26.29 22.44
CA VAL A 225 5.99 -27.33 21.49
C VAL A 225 6.14 -28.69 22.16
N GLY A 226 5.01 -29.24 22.63
CA GLY A 226 5.03 -30.44 23.46
C GLY A 226 5.65 -30.15 24.83
N ALA A 227 6.81 -30.75 25.10
CA ALA A 227 7.57 -30.55 26.34
C ALA A 227 8.82 -29.67 26.13
N ASP A 228 9.10 -29.28 24.89
CA ASP A 228 10.31 -28.55 24.53
C ASP A 228 10.02 -27.06 24.38
N GLU A 229 11.03 -26.26 24.74
CA GLU A 229 11.00 -24.82 24.58
C GLU A 229 11.73 -24.42 23.29
N ILE A 230 11.07 -23.62 22.44
CA ILE A 230 11.68 -23.08 21.23
C ILE A 230 11.73 -21.57 21.35
N THR A 231 12.94 -21.02 21.33
CA THR A 231 13.19 -19.60 21.52
C THR A 231 13.65 -18.97 20.21
N PHE A 232 13.13 -17.79 19.89
CA PHE A 232 13.62 -16.92 18.83
C PHE A 232 14.43 -15.82 19.51
N SER A 233 15.73 -15.77 19.31
CA SER A 233 16.59 -14.85 20.08
C SER A 233 16.83 -13.53 19.37
N GLU A 234 17.12 -13.59 18.07
CA GLU A 234 17.42 -12.43 17.23
C GLU A 234 17.19 -12.77 15.76
N PHE A 235 17.18 -11.74 14.91
CA PHE A 235 17.21 -11.89 13.47
C PHE A 235 18.31 -11.05 12.83
N LYS A 236 18.68 -11.43 11.61
CA LYS A 236 19.62 -10.65 10.80
C LYS A 236 19.20 -10.63 9.34
N LEU A 237 19.57 -9.54 8.69
CA LEU A 237 19.55 -9.38 7.24
C LEU A 237 20.99 -9.58 6.74
N SER A 238 21.17 -10.31 5.65
CA SER A 238 22.47 -10.56 5.04
C SER A 238 22.34 -10.54 3.54
N GLY A 239 23.27 -9.89 2.82
CA GLY A 239 23.14 -9.70 1.38
C GLY A 239 22.80 -8.26 1.01
N GLY A 240 22.37 -8.08 -0.24
CA GLY A 240 22.10 -6.79 -0.87
C GLY A 240 23.35 -6.13 -1.45
N GLN A 241 24.48 -6.84 -1.54
CA GLN A 241 25.73 -6.31 -2.09
C GLN A 241 26.12 -7.00 -3.40
N CYS A 242 26.75 -6.24 -4.29
CA CYS A 242 27.38 -6.77 -5.48
C CYS A 242 28.69 -7.48 -5.13
N GLN A 243 28.87 -8.73 -5.57
CA GLN A 243 30.11 -9.48 -5.36
C GLN A 243 30.67 -10.02 -6.67
N GLU A 244 31.99 -10.04 -6.76
CA GLU A 244 32.70 -10.77 -7.81
C GLU A 244 32.69 -12.25 -7.44
N PHE A 245 32.47 -13.10 -8.43
CA PHE A 245 32.56 -14.54 -8.26
C PHE A 245 33.73 -15.02 -9.11
N SER A 246 34.76 -15.54 -8.44
CA SER A 246 35.93 -16.17 -9.05
C SER A 246 35.63 -17.58 -9.52
#